data_AF-A0ABC8S4L8-F1
#
_entry.id   AF-A0ABC8S4L8-F1
#
_cell.length_a   1.000
_cell.length_b   1.000
_cell.length_c   1.000
_cell.angle_alpha   90.00
_cell.angle_beta   90.00
_cell.angle_gamma   90.00
#
_symmetry.space_group_name_H-M   'P 1'
#
loop_
_entity.id
_entity.type
_entity.pdbx_description
1 polymer ?
#
loop_
_entity_poly.entity_id
_entity_poly.type
_entity_poly.pdbx_seq_one_letter_code
_entity_poly.pdbx_strand_id
1 'polypeptide(L)'
;MKVAGFGVIRLSIISPDKAKLVQPGAIDCLSLHVAPEVYKDEIFDRSVDVYSFGLILYEMMEGIQPLHPKSPEDAAKLMCSEGKRPTFKAKSKNCPPELK
;
A
#
# COMPACT_ATOMS: atom_id res chain seq x y z
N MET A 1 -18.06 -6.65 6.06
CA MET A 1 -16.84 -5.97 6.56
C MET A 1 -17.07 -4.47 6.59
N LYS A 2 -16.51 -3.73 7.54
CA LYS A 2 -16.55 -2.26 7.61
C LYS A 2 -15.11 -1.75 7.78
N VAL A 3 -14.77 -0.65 7.12
CA VAL A 3 -13.46 0.00 7.21
C VAL A 3 -13.50 1.07 8.32
N ALA A 4 -12.43 1.18 9.10
CA ALA A 4 -12.26 2.15 10.19
C ALA A 4 -10.84 2.75 10.15
N GLY A 5 -10.57 3.77 10.98
CA GLY A 5 -9.22 4.37 11.08
C GLY A 5 -9.01 5.69 10.31
N PHE A 6 -10.06 6.31 9.79
CA PHE A 6 -9.98 7.56 9.03
C PHE A 6 -9.39 8.76 9.79
N GLY A 7 -9.30 8.70 11.13
CA GLY A 7 -8.77 9.77 11.98
C GLY A 7 -7.25 9.76 12.18
N VAL A 8 -6.52 8.80 11.60
CA VAL A 8 -5.08 8.61 11.85
C VAL A 8 -4.21 9.55 10.99
N ILE A 9 -4.73 10.05 9.87
CA ILE A 9 -3.98 10.87 8.92
C ILE A 9 -4.55 12.29 8.82
N ARG A 10 -3.66 13.27 8.62
CA ARG A 10 -4.03 14.66 8.35
C ARG A 10 -3.69 15.02 6.91
N LEU A 11 -4.71 15.44 6.16
CA LEU A 11 -4.62 15.78 4.74
C LEU A 11 -4.93 17.25 4.49
N SER A 12 -4.19 17.84 3.57
CA SER A 12 -4.51 19.11 2.91
C SER A 12 -5.21 18.80 1.61
N ILE A 13 -6.46 19.23 1.47
CA ILE A 13 -7.21 19.12 0.22
C ILE A 13 -6.69 20.22 -0.73
N ILE A 14 -6.17 19.81 -1.88
CA ILE A 14 -5.64 20.70 -2.92
C ILE A 14 -6.72 20.96 -3.98
N SER A 15 -7.50 19.94 -4.32
CA SER A 15 -8.65 20.02 -5.23
C SER A 15 -9.63 18.86 -4.93
N PRO A 16 -10.82 18.76 -5.57
CA PRO A 16 -11.85 17.76 -5.23
C PRO A 16 -11.33 16.32 -5.14
N ASP A 17 -10.35 15.97 -5.98
CA ASP A 17 -9.77 14.62 -6.03
C ASP A 17 -8.27 14.60 -5.70
N LYS A 18 -7.69 15.72 -5.26
CA LYS A 18 -6.25 15.81 -4.97
C LYS A 18 -5.99 16.24 -3.54
N ALA A 19 -5.16 15.48 -2.85
CA ALA A 19 -4.75 15.76 -1.49
C ALA A 19 -3.23 15.65 -1.35
N LYS A 20 -2.71 16.28 -0.30
CA LYS A 20 -1.32 16.12 0.14
C LYS A 20 -1.29 15.89 1.65
N LEU A 21 -0.28 15.18 2.14
CA LEU A 21 -0.12 14.97 3.57
C LEU A 21 0.31 16.26 4.30
N VAL A 22 -0.30 16.56 5.46
CA VAL A 22 0.06 17.77 6.22
C VAL A 22 1.36 17.58 7.01
N GLN A 23 1.60 16.36 7.52
CA GLN A 23 2.77 16.03 8.34
C GLN A 23 3.36 14.67 7.95
N PRO A 24 4.28 14.63 6.96
CA PRO A 24 4.92 13.40 6.47
C PRO A 24 5.58 12.57 7.56
N GLY A 25 6.17 13.23 8.57
CA GLY A 25 6.88 12.55 9.65
C GLY A 25 5.99 11.91 10.73
N ALA A 26 4.67 12.08 10.69
CA ALA A 26 3.74 11.51 11.68
C ALA A 26 3.07 10.22 11.21
N ILE A 27 3.16 9.91 9.92
CA ILE A 27 2.74 8.62 9.37
C ILE A 27 3.97 7.74 9.34
N ASP A 28 3.80 6.50 9.78
CA ASP A 28 4.78 5.47 9.48
C ASP A 28 4.79 5.21 7.97
N CYS A 29 5.44 6.08 7.20
CA CYS A 29 5.66 5.94 5.76
C CYS A 29 6.48 4.68 5.43
N LEU A 30 6.98 3.97 6.45
CA LEU A 30 7.59 2.65 6.36
C LEU A 30 6.54 1.52 6.35
N SER A 31 5.25 1.84 6.54
CA SER A 31 4.16 0.89 6.38
C SER A 31 4.07 0.43 4.93
N LEU A 32 4.03 -0.89 4.74
CA LEU A 32 4.02 -1.51 3.42
C LEU A 32 2.86 -1.08 2.54
N HIS A 33 1.76 -0.64 3.13
CA HIS A 33 0.53 -0.31 2.43
C HIS A 33 0.53 1.10 1.84
N VAL A 34 1.59 1.87 2.02
CA VAL A 34 1.70 3.25 1.53
C VAL A 34 2.03 3.24 0.04
N ALA A 35 1.25 3.99 -0.74
CA ALA A 35 1.45 4.14 -2.18
C ALA A 35 2.75 4.95 -2.49
N PRO A 36 3.41 4.71 -3.63
CA PRO A 36 4.67 5.36 -3.98
C PRO A 36 4.60 6.90 -3.99
N GLU A 37 3.49 7.47 -4.45
CA GLU A 37 3.23 8.91 -4.49
C GLU A 37 3.07 9.50 -3.07
N VAL A 38 2.46 8.75 -2.15
CA VAL A 38 2.35 9.15 -0.73
C VAL A 38 3.73 9.05 -0.06
N TYR A 39 4.48 7.98 -0.35
CA TYR A 39 5.84 7.76 0.16
C TYR A 39 6.80 8.88 -0.24
N LYS A 40 6.62 9.45 -1.45
CA LYS A 40 7.43 10.56 -1.99
C LYS A 40 6.93 11.94 -1.57
N ASP A 41 5.92 12.03 -0.72
CA ASP A 41 5.27 13.30 -0.33
C ASP A 41 4.74 14.11 -1.54
N GLU A 42 4.25 13.41 -2.55
CA GLU A 42 3.63 14.00 -3.74
C GLU A 42 2.13 14.26 -3.51
N ILE A 43 1.52 14.99 -4.45
CA ILE A 43 0.06 15.16 -4.46
C ILE A 43 -0.55 13.88 -5.02
N PHE A 44 -1.51 13.32 -4.31
CA PHE A 44 -2.14 12.05 -4.66
C PHE A 44 -3.66 12.15 -4.72
N ASP A 45 -4.29 11.10 -5.23
CA ASP A 45 -5.75 10.95 -5.30
C ASP A 45 -6.19 9.62 -4.69
N ARG A 46 -7.44 9.22 -4.92
CA ARG A 46 -8.02 7.97 -4.38
C ARG A 46 -7.35 6.69 -4.91
N SER A 47 -6.46 6.77 -5.91
CA SER A 47 -5.72 5.60 -6.40
C SER A 47 -4.76 5.01 -5.35
N VAL A 48 -4.37 5.80 -4.34
CA VAL A 48 -3.57 5.33 -3.21
C VAL A 48 -4.27 4.20 -2.45
N ASP A 49 -5.60 4.29 -2.31
CA ASP A 49 -6.40 3.27 -1.64
C ASP A 49 -6.44 1.96 -2.45
N VAL A 50 -6.41 2.06 -3.79
CA VAL A 50 -6.33 0.90 -4.69
C VAL A 50 -5.00 0.19 -4.54
N TYR A 51 -3.90 0.95 -4.43
CA TYR A 51 -2.58 0.39 -4.15
C TYR A 51 -2.56 -0.36 -2.81
N SER A 52 -3.02 0.27 -1.73
CA SER A 52 -3.09 -0.35 -0.40
C SER A 52 -3.95 -1.62 -0.40
N PHE A 53 -5.11 -1.57 -1.04
CA PHE A 53 -6.00 -2.71 -1.18
C PHE A 53 -5.34 -3.89 -1.92
N GLY A 54 -4.58 -3.61 -2.98
CA GLY A 54 -3.84 -4.64 -3.72
C GLY A 54 -2.81 -5.39 -2.87
N LEU A 55 -2.13 -4.70 -1.95
CA LEU A 55 -1.20 -5.33 -1.01
C LEU A 55 -1.90 -6.14 0.08
N ILE A 56 -3.02 -5.64 0.60
CA ILE A 56 -3.87 -6.40 1.53
C ILE A 56 -4.37 -7.69 0.85
N LEU A 57 -4.81 -7.60 -0.41
CA LEU A 57 -5.25 -8.76 -1.18
C LEU A 57 -4.10 -9.75 -1.41
N TYR A 58 -2.90 -9.26 -1.73
CA TYR A 58 -1.72 -10.11 -1.85
C TYR A 58 -1.44 -10.87 -0.55
N GLU A 59 -1.47 -10.19 0.60
CA GLU A 59 -1.25 -10.80 1.92
C GLU A 59 -2.33 -11.85 2.24
N MET A 60 -3.60 -11.56 1.89
CA MET A 60 -4.69 -12.53 2.04
C MET A 60 -4.50 -13.78 1.16
N MET A 61 -3.96 -13.64 -0.05
CA MET A 61 -3.78 -14.74 -0.99
C MET A 61 -2.55 -15.61 -0.69
N GLU A 62 -1.43 -14.97 -0.35
CA GLU A 62 -0.15 -15.64 -0.12
C GLU A 62 0.07 -16.00 1.36
N GLY A 63 -0.69 -15.37 2.28
CA GLY A 63 -0.55 -15.56 3.73
C GLY A 63 0.77 -15.04 4.30
N ILE A 64 1.51 -14.25 3.52
CA ILE A 64 2.83 -13.71 3.86
C ILE A 64 2.94 -12.24 3.47
N GLN A 65 3.81 -11.54 4.19
CA GLN A 65 4.09 -10.14 3.94
C GLN A 65 4.70 -9.91 2.53
N PRO A 66 4.33 -8.81 1.85
CA PRO A 66 4.98 -8.39 0.60
C PRO A 66 6.51 -8.41 0.70
N LEU A 67 7.18 -9.02 -0.28
CA LEU A 67 8.65 -9.09 -0.40
C LEU A 67 9.41 -9.75 0.77
N HIS A 68 8.76 -10.62 1.56
CA HIS A 68 9.43 -11.45 2.57
C HIS A 68 10.64 -12.22 1.99
N PRO A 69 11.81 -12.28 2.67
CA PRO A 69 12.06 -12.01 4.10
C PRO A 69 12.60 -10.60 4.43
N LYS A 70 12.41 -9.60 3.55
CA LYS A 70 12.93 -8.25 3.81
C LYS A 70 12.21 -7.57 4.97
N SER A 71 12.88 -6.61 5.63
CA SER A 71 12.21 -5.78 6.63
C SER A 71 11.10 -4.95 5.99
N PRO A 72 10.09 -4.50 6.75
CA PRO A 72 9.03 -3.65 6.23
C PRO A 72 9.58 -2.36 5.61
N GLU A 73 10.61 -1.75 6.20
CA GLU A 73 11.23 -0.54 5.67
C GLU A 73 11.88 -0.80 4.31
N ASP A 74 12.67 -1.86 4.20
CA ASP A 74 13.35 -2.23 2.96
C ASP A 74 12.35 -2.60 1.87
N ALA A 75 11.31 -3.34 2.21
CA ALA A 75 10.26 -3.71 1.29
C ALA A 75 9.47 -2.48 0.81
N ALA A 76 9.10 -1.55 1.69
CA ALA A 76 8.46 -0.28 1.32
C ALA A 76 9.37 0.52 0.38
N LYS A 77 10.67 0.64 0.69
CA LYS A 77 11.65 1.31 -0.17
C LYS A 77 11.74 0.66 -1.55
N LEU A 78 11.82 -0.68 -1.62
CA LEU A 78 11.90 -1.41 -2.88
C LEU A 78 10.64 -1.27 -3.73
N MET A 79 9.46 -1.26 -3.12
CA MET A 79 8.20 -1.09 -3.85
C MET A 79 8.03 0.36 -4.31
N CYS A 80 8.27 1.33 -3.43
CA CYS A 80 7.96 2.73 -3.69
C CYS A 80 9.05 3.48 -4.47
N SER A 81 10.32 3.11 -4.27
CA SER A 81 11.47 3.76 -4.91
C SER A 81 11.98 2.97 -6.12
N GLU A 82 12.04 1.64 -6.03
CA GLU A 82 12.56 0.79 -7.12
C GLU A 82 11.45 0.17 -7.99
N GLY A 83 10.17 0.33 -7.61
CA GLY A 83 9.03 -0.18 -8.38
C GLY A 83 8.90 -1.71 -8.36
N LYS A 84 9.60 -2.41 -7.47
CA LYS A 84 9.49 -3.89 -7.36
C LYS A 84 8.09 -4.27 -6.90
N ARG A 85 7.48 -5.26 -7.54
CA ARG A 85 6.16 -5.78 -7.16
C ARG A 85 6.28 -7.15 -6.47
N PRO A 86 5.48 -7.43 -5.43
CA PRO A 86 5.37 -8.77 -4.88
C PRO A 86 4.95 -9.75 -5.98
N THR A 87 5.55 -10.93 -5.99
CA THR A 87 5.26 -11.97 -6.98
C THR A 87 4.30 -12.97 -6.34
N PHE A 88 3.20 -13.28 -7.02
CA PHE A 88 2.31 -14.34 -6.60
C PHE A 88 3.02 -15.68 -6.76
N LYS A 89 3.19 -16.41 -5.65
CA LYS A 89 3.70 -17.79 -5.68
C LYS A 89 2.56 -18.79 -5.72
N ALA A 90 1.32 -18.33 -5.64
CA ALA A 90 0.10 -19.13 -5.70
C ALA A 90 0.03 -20.01 -6.95
N LYS A 91 0.62 -21.21 -6.85
CA LYS A 91 0.05 -22.46 -7.36
C LYS A 91 -0.88 -23.10 -6.32
N SER A 92 -1.43 -22.31 -5.38
CA SER A 92 -2.27 -22.84 -4.32
C SER A 92 -3.57 -23.38 -4.93
N LYS A 93 -3.92 -24.62 -4.60
CA LYS A 93 -5.14 -25.30 -5.05
C LYS A 93 -6.45 -24.56 -4.68
N ASN A 94 -6.35 -23.50 -3.86
CA ASN A 94 -7.47 -22.79 -3.25
C ASN A 94 -7.60 -21.32 -3.70
N CYS A 95 -6.79 -20.84 -4.64
CA CYS A 95 -7.04 -19.54 -5.26
C CYS A 95 -8.25 -19.66 -6.21
N PRO A 96 -9.29 -18.81 -6.09
CA PRO A 96 -10.43 -18.86 -7.00
C PRO A 96 -9.96 -18.72 -8.45
N PRO A 97 -10.55 -19.46 -9.42
CA PRO A 97 -10.13 -19.40 -10.82
C PRO A 97 -10.18 -18.00 -11.42
N GLU A 98 -11.05 -17.14 -10.88
CA GLU A 98 -11.27 -15.75 -11.32
C GLU A 98 -10.11 -14.80 -10.96
N LEU A 99 -9.24 -15.21 -10.03
CA LEU A 99 -8.10 -14.45 -9.52
C LEU A 99 -6.75 -15.00 -10.02
N LYS A 100 -6.77 -15.94 -10.97
CA LYS A 100 -5.60 -16.64 -11.50
C LYS A 100 -5.14 -16.11 -12.85
#